data_AF-A0A527Y2X1-F1
#
_entry.id   AF-A0A527Y2X1-F1
#
_cell.length_a   1.000
_cell.length_b   1.000
_cell.length_c   1.000
_cell.angle_alpha   90.00
_cell.angle_beta   90.00
_cell.angle_gamma   90.00
#
_symmetry.space_group_name_H-M   'P 1'
#
loop_
_entity.id
_entity.type
_entity.pdbx_description
1 polymer ?
#
loop_
_entity_poly.entity_id
_entity_poly.type
_entity_poly.pdbx_seq_one_letter_code
_entity_poly.pdbx_strand_id
1 'polypeptide(L)' 'RAYEKTMSFAETVKLLLVSFDSTLKSNLSVGLPLDLLFYEKDAFKVSLKKRIAQDDQYYRTISDGWSN' A
#
# COMPACT_ATOMS: atom_id res chain seq x y z
N ARG A 1 -13.12 1.46 7.39
CA ARG A 1 -13.14 0.00 7.72
C ARG A 1 -11.80 -0.37 8.32
N ALA A 2 -11.79 -1.23 9.33
CA ALA A 2 -10.63 -1.50 10.18
C ALA A 2 -9.84 -2.72 9.69
N TYR A 3 -8.61 -2.84 10.16
CA TYR A 3 -7.74 -3.99 9.99
C TYR A 3 -8.34 -5.26 10.63
N GLU A 4 -8.19 -6.40 9.96
CA GLU A 4 -8.49 -7.73 10.50
C GLU A 4 -7.25 -8.63 10.42
N LYS A 5 -7.02 -9.44 11.46
CA LYS A 5 -5.81 -10.28 11.57
C LYS A 5 -5.70 -11.35 10.46
N THR A 6 -6.82 -11.74 9.88
CA THR A 6 -6.92 -12.80 8.86
C THR A 6 -7.04 -12.24 7.44
N MET A 7 -6.79 -10.94 7.23
CA MET A 7 -6.80 -10.35 5.89
C MET A 7 -5.81 -11.06 4.97
N SER A 8 -6.22 -11.24 3.72
CA SER A 8 -5.32 -11.67 2.67
C SER A 8 -4.26 -10.59 2.39
N PHE A 9 -3.13 -11.01 1.82
CA PHE A 9 -2.08 -10.07 1.38
C PHE A 9 -2.65 -8.92 0.51
N ALA A 10 -3.52 -9.23 -0.44
CA ALA A 10 -4.11 -8.25 -1.34
C ALA A 10 -4.96 -7.22 -0.59
N GLU A 11 -5.77 -7.65 0.38
CA GLU A 11 -6.58 -6.75 1.21
C GLU A 11 -5.70 -5.88 2.10
N THR A 12 -4.65 -6.44 2.71
CA THR A 12 -3.71 -5.69 3.55
C THR A 12 -2.97 -4.61 2.74
N VAL A 13 -2.48 -4.95 1.56
CA VAL A 13 -1.82 -3.97 0.68
C VAL A 13 -2.80 -2.90 0.23
N LYS A 14 -4.02 -3.27 -0.18
CA LYS A 14 -5.04 -2.29 -0.57
C LYS A 14 -5.35 -1.32 0.58
N LEU A 15 -5.53 -1.82 1.80
CA LEU A 15 -5.76 -0.99 2.98
C LEU A 15 -4.58 -0.03 3.23
N LEU A 16 -3.34 -0.52 3.14
CA LEU A 16 -2.14 0.30 3.28
C LEU A 16 -2.08 1.40 2.22
N LEU A 17 -2.35 1.09 0.95
CA LEU A 17 -2.31 2.09 -0.13
C LEU A 17 -3.37 3.17 0.05
N VAL A 18 -4.59 2.81 0.45
CA VAL A 18 -5.66 3.78 0.76
C VAL A 18 -5.26 4.69 1.93
N SER A 19 -4.62 4.13 2.96
CA SER A 19 -4.11 4.92 4.09
C SER A 19 -3.08 5.94 3.64
N PHE A 20 -2.06 5.51 2.88
CA PHE A 20 -1.00 6.40 2.41
C PHE A 20 -1.50 7.42 1.38
N ASP A 21 -2.45 7.05 0.53
CA ASP A 21 -3.09 7.97 -0.42
C ASP A 21 -3.76 9.14 0.32
N SER A 22 -4.50 8.85 1.39
CA SER A 22 -5.13 9.87 2.23
C SER A 22 -4.07 10.76 2.91
N THR A 23 -2.95 10.19 3.35
CA THR A 23 -1.84 10.94 3.96
C THR A 23 -1.15 11.86 2.95
N LEU A 24 -0.83 11.36 1.74
CA LEU A 24 -0.22 12.13 0.65
C LEU A 24 -1.07 13.36 0.27
N LYS A 25 -2.40 13.21 0.25
CA LYS A 25 -3.34 14.28 -0.09
C LYS A 25 -3.48 15.34 1.01
N SER A 26 -3.27 14.97 2.28
CA SER A 26 -3.47 15.85 3.43
C SER A 26 -2.19 16.46 4.00
N ASN A 27 -1.02 15.92 3.64
CA ASN A 27 0.26 16.37 4.18
C ASN A 27 1.40 16.29 3.14
N LEU A 28 1.88 17.47 2.70
CA LEU A 28 2.95 17.62 1.71
C LEU A 28 4.34 17.11 2.15
N SER A 29 4.52 16.81 3.45
CA SER A 29 5.78 16.20 3.94
C SER A 29 5.88 14.70 3.63
N VAL A 30 4.76 14.06 3.24
CA VAL A 30 4.72 12.68 2.80
C VAL A 30 4.70 12.67 1.26
N GLY A 31 5.47 11.76 0.65
CA GLY A 31 5.66 11.73 -0.80
C GLY A 31 5.97 10.34 -1.33
N LEU A 32 5.78 10.17 -2.63
CA LEU A 32 6.26 9.00 -3.39
C LEU A 32 7.77 9.16 -3.68
N PRO A 33 8.51 8.04 -3.88
CA PRO A 33 8.04 6.66 -3.91
C PRO A 33 7.82 6.04 -2.51
N LEU A 34 6.95 5.01 -2.44
CA LEU A 34 6.77 4.18 -1.24
C LEU A 34 7.48 2.83 -1.44
N ASP A 35 8.18 2.34 -0.42
CA ASP A 35 8.78 1.01 -0.43
C ASP A 35 7.92 0.03 0.37
N LEU A 36 7.35 -0.97 -0.32
CA LEU A 36 6.55 -2.05 0.25
C LEU A 36 7.42 -3.30 0.44
N LEU A 37 7.36 -3.88 1.63
CA LEU A 37 7.93 -5.19 1.93
C LEU A 37 6.86 -6.08 2.53
N PHE A 38 6.74 -7.29 2.01
CA PHE A 38 5.91 -8.34 2.60
C PHE A 38 6.81 -9.48 3.09
N TYR A 39 6.49 -9.95 4.29
CA TYR A 39 7.18 -11.02 4.95
C TYR A 39 6.14 -12.04 5.40
N GLU A 40 6.24 -13.23 4.82
CA GLU A 40 5.40 -14.34 5.22
C GLU A 40 5.93 -14.97 6.51
N LYS A 41 5.00 -15.32 7.41
CA LYS A 41 5.34 -15.89 8.72
C LYS A 41 6.22 -17.13 8.53
N ASP A 42 7.29 -17.20 9.32
CA ASP A 42 8.24 -18.34 9.36
C ASP A 42 8.97 -18.63 8.03
N ALA A 43 8.88 -17.74 7.03
CA ALA A 43 9.54 -17.94 5.74
C ALA A 43 11.05 -17.68 5.77
N PHE A 44 11.53 -16.88 6.73
CA PHE A 44 12.93 -16.43 6.86
C PHE A 44 13.54 -15.86 5.58
N LYS A 45 12.68 -15.37 4.67
CA LYS A 45 13.04 -14.71 3.42
C LYS A 45 12.00 -13.66 3.08
N VAL A 46 12.43 -12.61 2.37
CA VAL A 46 11.50 -11.59 1.84
C VAL A 46 10.77 -12.18 0.65
N SER A 47 9.46 -12.35 0.75
CA SER A 47 8.63 -12.91 -0.32
C SER A 47 8.26 -11.86 -1.37
N LEU A 48 8.08 -10.60 -0.97
CA LEU A 48 7.88 -9.49 -1.90
C LEU A 48 8.57 -8.23 -1.40
N LYS A 49 9.30 -7.58 -2.30
CA LYS A 49 9.80 -6.21 -2.16
C LYS A 49 9.40 -5.43 -3.40
N LYS A 50 8.69 -4.32 -3.24
CA LYS A 50 8.21 -3.49 -4.34
C LYS A 50 8.40 -2.02 -4.02
N ARG A 51 8.98 -1.27 -4.96
CA ARG A 51 8.94 0.19 -4.94
C ARG A 51 7.73 0.67 -5.73
N ILE A 52 6.90 1.49 -5.10
CA ILE A 52 5.70 2.07 -5.68
C ILE A 52 6.06 3.51 -6.06
N ALA A 53 6.29 3.71 -7.35
CA ALA A 53 6.58 5.02 -7.91
C ALA A 53 5.28 5.76 -8.30
N GLN A 54 5.42 7.02 -8.69
CA GLN A 54 4.29 7.87 -9.07
C GLN A 54 3.52 7.37 -10.31
N ASP A 55 4.17 6.58 -11.16
CA ASP A 55 3.61 5.97 -12.36
C ASP A 55 3.10 4.53 -12.15
N ASP A 56 3.12 4.00 -10.91
CA ASP A 56 2.63 2.66 -10.62
C ASP A 56 1.12 2.54 -10.93
N GLN A 57 0.79 1.70 -11.91
CA GLN A 57 -0.60 1.54 -12.40
C GLN A 57 -1.56 1.02 -11.33
N TYR A 58 -1.08 0.14 -10.43
CA TYR A 58 -1.93 -0.40 -9.37
C TYR A 58 -2.24 0.66 -8.33
N TYR A 59 -1.24 1.44 -7.91
CA TYR A 59 -1.43 2.57 -7.00
C TYR A 59 -2.40 3.61 -7.58
N ARG A 60 -2.27 3.97 -8.87
CA ARG A 60 -3.20 4.88 -9.55
C ARG A 60 -4.62 4.35 -9.55
N THR A 61 -4.82 3.09 -9.89
CA THR A 61 -6.15 2.45 -9.87
C THR A 61 -6.82 2.54 -8.50
N ILE A 62 -6.05 2.34 -7.41
CA ILE A 62 -6.57 2.47 -6.04
C ILE A 62 -6.88 3.93 -5.69
N SER A 63 -5.98 4.87 -6.01
CA SER A 63 -6.16 6.29 -5.72
C SER A 63 -7.38 6.86 -6.47
N ASP A 64 -7.53 6.56 -7.76
CA ASP A 64 -8.63 7.03 -8.60
C ASP A 64 -9.97 6.43 -8.16
N GLY A 65 -9.98 5.13 -7.84
CA GLY A 65 -11.17 4.43 -7.34
C GLY A 65 -11.60 4.83 -5.92
N TRP A 66 -10.73 5.48 -5.16
CA TRP A 66 -10.99 5.92 -3.77
C TRP A 66 -11.31 7.41 -3.65
N SER A 67 -10.96 8.23 -4.65
CA SER A 67 -11.11 9.69 -4.61
C SER A 67 -12.50 10.21 -4.95
N ASN A 68 -13.46 9.32 -5.25
CA ASN A 68 -14.85 9.68 -5.59
C ASN A 68 -15.82 9.33 -4.46
#